data_AF-A0A059A379-F1
#
_entry.id   AF-A0A059A379-F1
#
_cell.length_a   1.000
_cell.length_b   1.000
_cell.length_c   1.000
_cell.angle_alpha   90.00
_cell.angle_beta   90.00
_cell.angle_gamma   90.00
#
_symmetry.space_group_name_H-M   'P 1'
#
loop_
_entity.id
_entity.type
_entity.pdbx_description
1 polymer ?
#
loop_
_entity_poly.entity_id
_entity_poly.type
_entity_poly.pdbx_seq_one_letter_code
_entity_poly.pdbx_strand_id
1 'polypeptide(L)'
;MVKSELIVLALCAIASLARATTTEVSYCDKNTEYDVKVTGVEISPYPVVRGKTATFSISASTGLAIPGGKLVIDVSYFGWHIHTETHDLCSETSCPVTTGDFVVAHSQVLPGYTPPGSYSLKMKMYDGDKRELTCIGFNFDIGIGSSVAEI
;
A
#
# COMPACT_ATOMS: atom_id res chain seq x y z
N MET A 1 48.77 0.62 -39.72
CA MET A 1 48.93 -0.69 -39.03
C MET A 1 49.54 -0.35 -37.68
N VAL A 2 48.94 -0.52 -36.50
CA VAL A 2 48.02 -1.54 -35.93
C VAL A 2 47.28 -0.82 -34.77
N LYS A 3 45.98 -0.50 -34.82
CA LYS A 3 44.80 -1.22 -34.29
C LYS A 3 45.00 -1.96 -32.95
N SER A 4 44.47 -1.41 -31.85
CA SER A 4 43.90 -2.14 -30.69
C SER A 4 43.45 -1.10 -29.66
N GLU A 5 42.18 -0.68 -29.64
CA GLU A 5 41.12 -1.26 -28.79
C GLU A 5 41.55 -1.35 -27.32
N LEU A 6 40.99 -0.51 -26.42
CA LEU A 6 40.75 -0.89 -25.02
C LEU A 6 39.78 0.08 -24.30
N ILE A 7 38.55 -0.42 -24.15
CA ILE A 7 37.61 -0.29 -23.02
C ILE A 7 36.87 1.04 -22.86
N VAL A 8 35.67 1.07 -23.44
CA VAL A 8 34.55 1.91 -22.98
C VAL A 8 34.07 1.35 -21.63
N LEU A 9 34.35 2.05 -20.53
CA LEU A 9 33.72 1.80 -19.23
C LEU A 9 32.22 2.12 -19.33
N ALA A 10 31.42 1.12 -19.68
CA ALA A 10 29.98 1.17 -19.56
C ALA A 10 29.62 1.15 -18.07
N LEU A 11 29.40 2.34 -17.48
CA LEU A 11 28.68 2.49 -16.22
C LEU A 11 27.24 1.99 -16.42
N CYS A 12 27.02 0.70 -16.21
CA CYS A 12 25.69 0.18 -15.94
C CYS A 12 25.26 0.74 -14.58
N ALA A 13 24.57 1.88 -14.59
CA ALA A 13 23.73 2.27 -13.48
C ALA A 13 22.62 1.21 -13.38
N ILE A 14 22.83 0.20 -12.54
CA ILE A 14 21.81 -0.79 -12.19
C ILE A 14 20.83 -0.05 -11.27
N ALA A 15 20.00 0.81 -11.85
CA ALA A 15 18.86 1.37 -11.15
C ALA A 15 18.00 0.17 -10.72
N SER A 16 17.94 -0.08 -9.42
CA SER A 16 17.12 -1.13 -8.85
C SER A 16 15.68 -0.79 -9.20
N LEU A 17 15.10 -1.46 -10.20
CA LEU A 17 13.67 -1.31 -10.48
C LEU A 17 12.93 -1.93 -9.30
N ALA A 18 12.61 -1.11 -8.29
CA ALA A 18 11.57 -1.45 -7.34
C ALA A 18 10.29 -1.65 -8.16
N ARG A 19 9.89 -2.91 -8.28
CA ARG A 19 8.71 -3.27 -9.07
C ARG A 19 7.49 -2.99 -8.20
N ALA A 20 6.77 -1.93 -8.53
CA ALA A 20 5.42 -1.75 -8.03
C ALA A 20 4.55 -2.91 -8.55
N THR A 21 3.76 -3.49 -7.66
CA THR A 21 2.78 -4.52 -8.02
C THR A 21 1.39 -4.04 -7.67
N THR A 22 0.44 -4.30 -8.57
CA THR A 22 -0.98 -4.13 -8.31
C THR A 22 -1.50 -5.37 -7.63
N THR A 23 -2.07 -5.20 -6.45
CA THR A 23 -2.67 -6.27 -5.65
C THR A 23 -4.17 -6.32 -5.92
N GLU A 24 -4.72 -7.53 -6.09
CA GLU A 24 -6.16 -7.73 -6.22
C GLU A 24 -6.88 -7.38 -4.91
N VAL A 25 -8.01 -6.69 -5.05
CA VAL A 25 -8.84 -6.22 -3.93
C VAL A 25 -10.13 -7.04 -3.87
N SER A 26 -10.52 -7.44 -2.67
CA SER A 26 -11.79 -8.10 -2.39
C SER A 26 -12.67 -7.20 -1.53
N TYR A 27 -13.96 -7.08 -1.85
CA TYR A 27 -14.90 -6.35 -0.98
C TYR A 27 -15.38 -7.26 0.15
N CYS A 28 -15.57 -6.69 1.35
CA CYS A 28 -16.00 -7.44 2.53
C CYS A 28 -17.38 -8.08 2.34
N ASP A 29 -18.30 -7.35 1.72
CA ASP A 29 -19.59 -7.86 1.27
C ASP A 29 -19.80 -7.48 -0.20
N LYS A 30 -19.92 -8.50 -1.05
CA LYS A 30 -20.09 -8.32 -2.50
C LYS A 30 -21.50 -7.87 -2.89
N ASN A 31 -22.47 -7.97 -1.98
CA ASN A 31 -23.86 -7.56 -2.22
C ASN A 31 -24.13 -6.11 -1.81
N THR A 32 -23.18 -5.48 -1.11
CA THR A 32 -23.29 -4.08 -0.68
C THR A 32 -22.78 -3.15 -1.77
N GLU A 33 -23.58 -2.13 -2.10
CA GLU A 33 -23.16 -1.05 -2.97
C GLU A 33 -22.46 0.05 -2.16
N TYR A 34 -21.13 0.00 -2.14
CA TYR A 34 -20.31 1.00 -1.43
C TYR A 34 -20.24 2.35 -2.17
N ASP A 35 -20.26 3.46 -1.42
CA ASP A 35 -20.16 4.83 -1.96
C ASP A 35 -18.76 5.15 -2.52
N VAL A 36 -17.72 4.44 -2.02
CA VAL A 36 -16.34 4.52 -2.52
C VAL A 36 -15.96 3.20 -3.18
N LYS A 37 -15.58 3.27 -4.46
CA LYS A 37 -15.16 2.13 -5.27
C LYS A 37 -13.64 2.10 -5.36
N VAL A 38 -13.01 1.04 -4.88
CA VAL A 38 -11.57 0.79 -5.00
C VAL A 38 -11.29 0.01 -6.28
N THR A 39 -10.32 0.48 -7.06
CA THR A 39 -9.91 -0.11 -8.35
C THR A 39 -8.60 -0.89 -8.24
N GLY A 40 -7.76 -0.58 -7.25
CA GLY A 40 -6.54 -1.35 -7.01
C GLY A 40 -5.71 -0.82 -5.84
N VAL A 41 -4.76 -1.64 -5.42
CA VAL A 41 -3.75 -1.28 -4.42
C VAL A 41 -2.38 -1.48 -5.04
N GLU A 42 -1.56 -0.44 -5.03
CA GLU A 42 -0.15 -0.49 -5.38
C GLU A 42 0.69 -0.51 -4.10
N ILE A 43 1.67 -1.40 -4.05
CA ILE A 43 2.58 -1.54 -2.91
C ILE A 43 4.02 -1.39 -3.42
N SER A 44 4.78 -0.51 -2.77
CA SER A 44 6.17 -0.24 -3.13
C SER A 44 7.06 -0.07 -1.88
N PRO A 45 8.18 -0.79 -1.77
CA PRO A 45 8.62 -1.89 -2.64
C PRO A 45 7.75 -3.14 -2.45
N TYR A 46 7.70 -4.01 -3.47
CA TYR A 46 7.07 -5.33 -3.37
C TYR A 46 8.05 -6.49 -3.70
N PRO A 47 8.12 -7.55 -2.88
CA PRO A 47 7.51 -7.69 -1.54
C PRO A 47 8.01 -6.59 -0.59
N VAL A 48 7.23 -6.30 0.45
CA VAL A 48 7.58 -5.27 1.43
C VAL A 48 8.92 -5.60 2.10
N VAL A 49 9.82 -4.62 2.16
CA VAL A 49 11.17 -4.79 2.72
C VAL A 49 11.21 -4.28 4.15
N ARG A 50 11.50 -5.18 5.10
CA ARG A 50 11.65 -4.86 6.53
C ARG A 50 12.74 -3.82 6.76
N GLY A 51 12.51 -2.92 7.71
CA GLY A 51 13.41 -1.82 8.06
C GLY A 51 13.47 -0.69 7.03
N LYS A 52 12.73 -0.79 5.91
CA LYS A 52 12.61 0.26 4.91
C LYS A 52 11.19 0.80 4.88
N THR A 53 11.03 2.02 4.40
CA THR A 53 9.71 2.59 4.15
C THR A 53 9.00 1.80 3.07
N ALA A 54 7.78 1.37 3.36
CA ALA A 54 6.85 0.80 2.41
C ALA A 54 5.67 1.75 2.23
N THR A 55 5.28 1.98 1.00
CA THR A 55 4.15 2.82 0.61
C THR A 55 3.05 1.96 0.03
N PHE A 56 1.84 2.14 0.55
CA PHE A 56 0.60 1.53 0.09
C PHE A 56 -0.25 2.64 -0.52
N SER A 57 -0.58 2.51 -1.81
CA SER A 57 -1.38 3.48 -2.56
C SER A 57 -2.66 2.81 -3.04
N ILE A 58 -3.80 3.29 -2.59
CA ILE A 58 -5.12 2.76 -2.90
C ILE A 58 -5.79 3.71 -3.89
N SER A 59 -6.01 3.23 -5.11
CA SER A 59 -6.76 3.97 -6.14
C SER A 59 -8.25 3.73 -5.94
N ALA A 60 -9.01 4.81 -5.80
CA ALA A 60 -10.44 4.76 -5.53
C ALA A 60 -11.21 5.85 -6.27
N SER A 61 -12.53 5.72 -6.33
CA SER A 61 -13.42 6.72 -6.88
C SER A 61 -14.72 6.82 -6.09
N THR A 62 -15.34 8.00 -6.13
CA THR A 62 -16.63 8.23 -5.44
C THR A 62 -17.53 9.21 -6.20
N GLY A 63 -18.84 9.03 -6.06
CA GLY A 63 -19.85 9.96 -6.57
C GLY A 63 -20.26 11.02 -5.56
N LEU A 64 -19.69 11.03 -4.35
CA LEU A 64 -20.06 11.93 -3.27
C LEU A 64 -18.86 12.78 -2.83
N ALA A 65 -19.12 14.00 -2.35
CA ALA A 65 -18.09 14.79 -1.68
C ALA A 65 -17.91 14.26 -0.25
N ILE A 66 -16.67 13.96 0.15
CA ILE A 66 -16.34 13.45 1.49
C ILE A 66 -15.51 14.53 2.20
N PRO A 67 -16.10 15.30 3.14
CA PRO A 67 -15.39 16.37 3.85
C PRO A 67 -14.20 15.89 4.67
N GLY A 68 -14.34 14.67 5.20
CA GLY A 68 -13.35 13.99 6.02
C GLY A 68 -13.91 12.67 6.54
N GLY A 69 -13.09 11.92 7.26
CA GLY A 69 -13.45 10.57 7.65
C GLY A 69 -12.31 9.85 8.34
N LYS A 70 -12.48 8.55 8.53
CA LYS A 70 -11.48 7.67 9.15
C LYS A 70 -11.24 6.43 8.31
N LEU A 71 -10.00 5.96 8.34
CA LEU A 71 -9.56 4.68 7.81
C LEU A 71 -9.29 3.77 9.00
N VAL A 72 -9.96 2.63 9.07
CA VAL A 72 -9.71 1.58 10.08
C VAL A 72 -9.09 0.39 9.37
N ILE A 73 -7.90 0.02 9.79
CA ILE A 73 -7.08 -1.02 9.17
C ILE A 73 -6.92 -2.15 10.17
N ASP A 74 -7.34 -3.36 9.78
CA ASP A 74 -7.09 -4.60 10.51
C ASP A 74 -6.09 -5.45 9.75
N VAL A 75 -4.99 -5.83 10.41
CA VAL A 75 -3.95 -6.70 9.83
C VAL A 75 -4.03 -8.07 10.46
N SER A 76 -3.93 -9.10 9.63
CA SER A 76 -3.91 -10.50 10.03
C SER A 76 -2.69 -11.23 9.47
N TYR A 77 -2.14 -12.14 10.26
CA TYR A 77 -1.04 -13.02 9.88
C TYR A 77 -1.39 -14.46 10.24
N PHE A 78 -1.31 -15.37 9.27
CA PHE A 78 -1.81 -16.74 9.41
C PHE A 78 -3.27 -16.83 9.90
N GLY A 79 -4.12 -15.89 9.49
CA GLY A 79 -5.54 -15.83 9.88
C GLY A 79 -5.81 -15.29 11.29
N TRP A 80 -4.77 -15.04 12.09
CA TRP A 80 -4.90 -14.38 13.39
C TRP A 80 -4.83 -12.88 13.21
N HIS A 81 -5.75 -12.16 13.84
CA HIS A 81 -5.65 -10.70 13.95
C HIS A 81 -4.44 -10.35 14.80
N ILE A 82 -3.55 -9.51 14.28
CA ILE A 82 -2.32 -9.11 14.97
C ILE A 82 -2.27 -7.62 15.32
N HIS A 83 -3.01 -6.78 14.61
CA HIS A 83 -2.89 -5.33 14.74
C HIS A 83 -4.08 -4.59 14.15
N THR A 84 -4.50 -3.50 14.81
CA THR A 84 -5.47 -2.54 14.27
C THR A 84 -4.86 -1.14 14.31
N GLU A 85 -5.06 -0.39 13.24
CA GLU A 85 -4.73 1.04 13.19
C GLU A 85 -5.94 1.86 12.77
N THR A 86 -5.94 3.13 13.16
CA THR A 86 -6.93 4.10 12.71
C THR A 86 -6.24 5.39 12.33
N HIS A 87 -6.47 5.81 11.09
CA HIS A 87 -5.93 7.03 10.50
C HIS A 87 -7.07 7.96 10.10
N ASP A 88 -6.82 9.26 10.12
CA ASP A 88 -7.78 10.22 9.55
C ASP A 88 -7.67 10.17 8.02
N LEU A 89 -8.79 10.15 7.30
CA LEU A 89 -8.76 10.07 5.83
C LEU A 89 -7.93 11.22 5.23
N CYS A 90 -8.04 12.40 5.81
CA CYS A 90 -7.38 13.61 5.32
C CYS A 90 -5.88 13.70 5.64
N SER A 91 -5.32 12.77 6.42
CA SER A 91 -3.87 12.63 6.53
C SER A 91 -3.28 11.82 5.37
N GLU A 92 -4.09 10.96 4.76
CA GLU A 92 -3.66 10.02 3.71
C GLU A 92 -4.10 10.44 2.29
N THR A 93 -4.97 11.45 2.17
CA THR A 93 -5.40 12.06 0.90
C THR A 93 -5.80 13.52 1.09
N SER A 94 -5.91 14.27 -0.02
CA SER A 94 -6.44 15.63 -0.03
C SER A 94 -7.94 15.67 0.33
N CYS A 95 -8.30 16.58 1.24
CA CYS A 95 -9.69 16.82 1.64
C CYS A 95 -10.14 18.27 1.34
N PRO A 96 -11.44 18.51 1.07
CA PRO A 96 -12.48 17.48 0.92
C PRO A 96 -12.24 16.63 -0.33
N VAL A 97 -12.50 15.31 -0.24
CA VAL A 97 -12.45 14.45 -1.42
C VAL A 97 -13.61 14.85 -2.32
N THR A 98 -13.31 15.31 -3.52
CA THR A 98 -14.31 15.65 -4.53
C THR A 98 -14.77 14.41 -5.27
N THR A 99 -15.92 14.51 -5.94
CA THR A 99 -16.40 13.45 -6.84
C THR A 99 -15.37 13.12 -7.91
N GLY A 100 -15.20 11.84 -8.23
CA GLY A 100 -14.23 11.35 -9.19
C GLY A 100 -13.17 10.44 -8.54
N ASP A 101 -12.03 10.32 -9.22
CA ASP A 101 -10.92 9.47 -8.80
C ASP A 101 -10.02 10.16 -7.77
N PHE A 102 -9.53 9.40 -6.81
CA PHE A 102 -8.58 9.85 -5.79
C PHE A 102 -7.67 8.70 -5.35
N VAL A 103 -6.58 9.05 -4.66
CA VAL A 103 -5.61 8.09 -4.13
C VAL A 103 -5.44 8.31 -2.64
N VAL A 104 -5.56 7.24 -1.88
CA VAL A 104 -5.20 7.20 -0.45
C VAL A 104 -3.82 6.56 -0.35
N ALA A 105 -2.82 7.28 0.16
CA ALA A 105 -1.45 6.80 0.22
C ALA A 105 -0.91 6.85 1.64
N HIS A 106 -0.46 5.70 2.14
CA HIS A 106 0.14 5.57 3.47
C HIS A 106 1.57 5.03 3.36
N SER A 107 2.52 5.66 4.07
CA SER A 107 3.92 5.22 4.10
C SER A 107 4.37 4.93 5.52
N GLN A 108 4.96 3.76 5.75
CA GLN A 108 5.45 3.36 7.06
C GLN A 108 6.68 2.45 6.99
N VAL A 109 7.51 2.51 8.03
CA VAL A 109 8.64 1.60 8.19
C VAL A 109 8.20 0.41 9.02
N LEU A 110 8.15 -0.78 8.40
CA LEU A 110 7.88 -2.01 9.14
C LEU A 110 9.16 -2.46 9.87
N PRO A 111 9.11 -2.78 11.18
CA PRO A 111 10.31 -3.14 11.93
C PRO A 111 11.09 -4.32 11.32
N GLY A 112 12.41 -4.33 11.52
CA GLY A 112 13.30 -5.40 11.02
C GLY A 112 12.95 -6.81 11.51
N TYR A 113 12.32 -6.90 12.69
CA TYR A 113 11.88 -8.15 13.31
C TYR A 113 10.49 -8.63 12.86
N THR A 114 9.84 -7.91 11.93
CA THR A 114 8.54 -8.33 11.38
C THR A 114 8.70 -9.69 10.69
N PRO A 115 7.87 -10.71 11.00
CA PRO A 115 7.97 -12.02 10.37
C PRO A 115 7.77 -11.94 8.85
N PRO A 116 8.57 -12.65 8.03
CA PRO A 116 8.31 -12.74 6.60
C PRO A 116 7.06 -13.60 6.33
N GLY A 117 6.48 -13.42 5.15
CA GLY A 117 5.33 -14.21 4.69
C GLY A 117 4.15 -13.34 4.25
N SER A 118 3.02 -13.99 4.05
CA SER A 118 1.80 -13.35 3.54
C SER A 118 0.94 -12.81 4.67
N TYR A 119 0.51 -11.56 4.53
CA TYR A 119 -0.35 -10.84 5.45
C TYR A 119 -1.64 -10.47 4.74
N SER A 120 -2.73 -10.42 5.49
CA SER A 120 -4.02 -9.93 5.01
C SER A 120 -4.33 -8.61 5.68
N LEU A 121 -4.72 -7.61 4.89
CA LEU A 121 -5.19 -6.33 5.37
C LEU A 121 -6.67 -6.21 5.05
N LYS A 122 -7.49 -5.84 6.03
CA LYS A 122 -8.87 -5.42 5.84
C LYS A 122 -8.97 -3.93 6.19
N MET A 123 -9.43 -3.11 5.25
CA MET A 123 -9.60 -1.68 5.44
C MET A 123 -11.08 -1.33 5.40
N LYS A 124 -11.50 -0.47 6.31
CA LYS A 124 -12.80 0.21 6.29
C LYS A 124 -12.59 1.70 6.21
N MET A 125 -13.39 2.38 5.38
CA MET A 125 -13.46 3.83 5.32
C MET A 125 -14.79 4.30 5.88
N TYR A 126 -14.75 5.29 6.76
CA TYR A 126 -15.93 5.90 7.36
C TYR A 126 -15.96 7.40 7.07
N ASP A 127 -17.14 7.97 6.87
CA ASP A 127 -17.34 9.43 6.84
C ASP A 127 -17.38 10.04 8.26
N GLY A 128 -17.52 11.36 8.35
CA GLY A 128 -17.65 12.08 9.62
C GLY A 128 -18.86 11.66 10.47
N ASP A 129 -19.89 11.08 9.86
CA ASP A 129 -21.10 10.56 10.51
C ASP A 129 -20.98 9.07 10.88
N LYS A 130 -19.78 8.49 10.72
CA LYS A 130 -19.47 7.07 10.97
C LYS A 130 -20.22 6.10 10.05
N ARG A 131 -20.71 6.55 8.90
CA ARG A 131 -21.23 5.63 7.88
C ARG A 131 -20.08 5.00 7.13
N GLU A 132 -20.18 3.69 6.89
CA GLU A 132 -19.16 2.95 6.14
C GLU A 132 -19.27 3.29 4.65
N LEU A 133 -18.23 3.93 4.10
CA LEU A 133 -18.15 4.32 2.70
C LEU A 133 -17.58 3.22 1.81
N THR A 134 -16.65 2.42 2.35
CA THR A 134 -16.11 1.23 1.68
C THR A 134 -15.54 0.24 2.69
N CYS A 135 -15.54 -1.04 2.33
CA CYS A 135 -14.87 -2.10 3.07
C CYS A 135 -14.19 -3.06 2.09
N ILE A 136 -12.87 -3.13 2.16
CA ILE A 136 -12.04 -3.96 1.28
C ILE A 136 -11.06 -4.81 2.08
N GLY A 137 -10.54 -5.86 1.45
CA GLY A 137 -9.39 -6.60 1.93
C GLY A 137 -8.50 -7.06 0.78
N PHE A 138 -7.20 -7.11 1.04
CA PHE A 138 -6.18 -7.57 0.10
C PHE A 138 -5.02 -8.23 0.85
N ASN A 139 -4.24 -9.03 0.14
CA ASN A 139 -3.07 -9.70 0.71
C ASN A 139 -1.79 -9.03 0.23
N PHE A 140 -0.76 -8.99 1.08
CA PHE A 140 0.56 -8.51 0.69
C PHE A 140 1.64 -9.36 1.34
N ASP A 141 2.79 -9.45 0.67
CA ASP A 141 3.91 -10.24 1.17
C ASP A 141 4.99 -9.34 1.78
N ILE A 142 5.49 -9.75 2.93
CA ILE A 142 6.70 -9.20 3.54
C ILE A 142 7.86 -10.12 3.19
N GLY A 143 8.84 -9.58 2.47
CA GLY A 143 10.01 -10.31 2.02
C GLY A 143 11.02 -10.59 3.13
N ILE A 144 11.89 -11.57 2.87
CA ILE A 144 13.07 -11.87 3.68
C ILE A 144 14.16 -10.82 3.38
N GLY A 145 13.85 -9.53 3.53
CA GLY A 145 14.84 -8.47 3.40
C GLY A 145 15.84 -8.59 4.56
N SER A 146 17.13 -8.70 4.24
CA SER A 146 18.21 -8.94 5.20
C SER A 146 18.23 -7.88 6.29
N SER A 147 18.15 -8.31 7.56
CA SER A 147 18.51 -7.51 8.72
C SER A 147 20.03 -7.33 8.74
N VAL A 148 20.60 -6.62 7.77
CA VAL A 148 21.98 -6.12 7.91
C VAL A 148 21.83 -4.74 8.48
N ALA A 149 22.14 -4.62 9.77
CA ALA A 149 22.43 -3.34 10.40
C ALA A 149 23.42 -2.60 9.48
N GLU A 150 23.05 -1.41 9.02
CA GLU A 150 24.07 -0.45 8.60
C GLU A 150 24.91 -0.17 9.84
N ILE A 151 26.11 -0.77 9.87
CA ILE A 151 27.20 -0.42 10.78
C ILE A 151 27.95 0.75 10.15
#